data_AF-A0A9N9E8L2-F1
#
_entry.id   AF-A0A9N9E8L2-F1
#
_cell.length_a   1.000
_cell.length_b   1.000
_cell.length_c   1.000
_cell.angle_alpha   90.00
_cell.angle_beta   90.00
_cell.angle_gamma   90.00
#
_symmetry.space_group_name_H-M   'P 1'
#
loop_
_entity.id
_entity.type
_entity.pdbx_description
1 polymer ?
#
loop_
_entity_poly.entity_id
_entity_poly.type
_entity_poly.pdbx_seq_one_letter_code
_entity_poly.pdbx_strand_id
1 'polypeptide(L)' 'MGTYIKQGKQISKGHYNTACNFYKKYWHKGSPEECENHLANLCPKVPLEIRDLFLKKKVEDNLKKLNKKRKLNEKQSQTK' A
#
# COMPACT_ATOMS: atom_id res chain seq x y z
N MET A 1 0.00 -13.64 1.24
CA MET A 1 -0.66 -12.32 1.37
C MET A 1 -2.02 -12.36 0.66
N GLY A 2 -2.99 -13.11 1.18
CA GLY A 2 -4.31 -13.30 0.53
C GLY A 2 -5.51 -13.12 1.46
N THR A 3 -5.29 -12.63 2.69
CA THR A 3 -6.29 -12.68 3.76
C THR A 3 -7.29 -11.52 3.72
N TYR A 4 -6.92 -10.38 3.10
CA TYR A 4 -7.70 -9.13 3.18
C TYR A 4 -8.16 -8.61 1.82
N ILE A 5 -7.38 -8.89 0.77
CA ILE A 5 -7.67 -8.55 -0.62
C ILE A 5 -7.62 -9.84 -1.43
N LYS A 6 -8.70 -10.12 -2.15
CA LYS A 6 -8.74 -11.18 -3.15
C LYS A 6 -8.06 -10.67 -4.40
N GLN A 7 -6.87 -11.18 -4.68
CA GLN A 7 -6.20 -10.96 -5.96
C GLN A 7 -6.73 -11.97 -6.97
N GLY A 8 -7.31 -11.47 -8.05
CA GLY A 8 -7.79 -12.22 -9.20
C GLY A 8 -6.78 -12.20 -10.34
N LYS A 9 -7.30 -12.28 -11.58
CA LYS A 9 -6.50 -12.37 -12.80
C LYS A 9 -5.59 -11.15 -12.97
N GLN A 10 -4.35 -11.40 -13.39
CA GLN A 10 -3.44 -10.35 -13.84
C GLN A 10 -4.01 -9.68 -15.08
N ILE A 11 -4.21 -8.36 -15.03
CA ILE A 11 -4.71 -7.58 -16.16
C ILE A 11 -3.54 -7.05 -16.99
N SER A 12 -2.47 -6.61 -16.35
CA SER A 12 -1.25 -6.17 -17.02
C SER A 12 -0.03 -6.33 -16.10
N LYS A 13 1.18 -6.08 -16.61
CA LYS A 13 2.42 -6.22 -15.83
C LYS A 13 2.32 -5.30 -14.59
N GLY A 14 2.25 -5.92 -13.41
CA GLY A 14 2.11 -5.22 -12.13
C GLY A 14 0.69 -4.80 -11.73
N HIS A 15 -0.34 -5.10 -12.52
CA HIS A 15 -1.73 -4.80 -12.20
C HIS A 15 -2.60 -6.05 -12.22
N TYR A 16 -3.39 -6.20 -11.17
CA TYR A 16 -4.26 -7.35 -11.00
C TYR A 16 -5.68 -6.87 -10.74
N ASN A 17 -6.66 -7.69 -11.13
CA ASN A 17 -8.00 -7.55 -10.59
C ASN A 17 -7.90 -7.79 -9.09
N THR A 18 -8.37 -6.86 -8.29
CA THR A 18 -8.42 -7.04 -6.84
C THR A 18 -9.81 -6.76 -6.32
N ALA A 19 -10.20 -7.44 -5.24
CA ALA A 19 -11.44 -7.20 -4.56
C ALA A 19 -11.20 -7.17 -3.06
N CYS A 20 -11.79 -6.22 -2.35
CA CYS A 20 -11.73 -6.20 -0.90
C CYS A 20 -12.65 -7.29 -0.34
N ASN A 21 -12.12 -8.05 0.64
CA ASN A 21 -12.87 -9.15 1.24
C ASN A 21 -13.95 -8.67 2.22
N PHE A 22 -13.83 -7.43 2.73
CA PHE A 22 -14.68 -6.87 3.78
C PHE A 22 -15.79 -5.97 3.24
N TYR A 23 -15.41 -5.03 2.38
CA TYR A 23 -16.32 -4.15 1.68
C TYR A 23 -16.27 -4.61 0.23
N LYS A 24 -17.39 -4.90 -0.44
CA LYS A 24 -17.46 -5.45 -1.81
C LYS A 24 -16.94 -4.48 -2.89
N LYS A 25 -15.88 -3.72 -2.60
CA LYS A 25 -15.13 -2.87 -3.51
C LYS A 25 -14.30 -3.77 -4.41
N TYR A 26 -14.45 -3.55 -5.70
CA TYR A 26 -13.70 -4.22 -6.75
C TYR A 26 -12.84 -3.19 -7.48
N TRP A 27 -11.61 -3.58 -7.80
CA TRP A 27 -10.68 -2.82 -8.62
C TRP A 27 -10.31 -3.67 -9.83
N HIS A 28 -10.68 -3.18 -11.01
CA HIS A 28 -10.27 -3.79 -12.27
C HIS A 28 -8.77 -3.59 -12.55
N LYS A 29 -8.17 -2.53 -12.02
CA LYS A 29 -6.72 -2.27 -12.14
C LYS A 29 -6.17 -1.93 -10.77
N GLY A 30 -6.30 -2.88 -9.84
CA GLY A 30 -5.90 -2.72 -8.45
C GLY A 30 -4.39 -2.71 -8.31
N SER A 31 -3.85 -1.55 -7.93
CA SER A 31 -2.47 -1.46 -7.43
C SER A 31 -2.43 -1.82 -5.94
N PRO A 32 -1.32 -2.39 -5.44
CA PRO A 32 -1.16 -2.69 -4.02
C PRO A 32 -1.34 -1.45 -3.14
N GLU A 33 -0.82 -0.29 -3.56
CA GLU A 33 -0.95 0.97 -2.81
C GLU A 33 -2.41 1.41 -2.64
N GLU A 34 -3.23 1.31 -3.68
CA GLU A 34 -4.66 1.64 -3.63
C GLU A 34 -5.42 0.68 -2.71
N CYS A 35 -5.09 -0.61 -2.77
CA CYS A 35 -5.69 -1.61 -1.89
C CYS A 35 -5.31 -1.38 -0.42
N GLU A 36 -4.03 -1.10 -0.14
CA GLU A 36 -3.54 -0.79 1.20
C GLU A 36 -4.15 0.51 1.74
N ASN A 37 -4.32 1.53 0.90
CA ASN A 37 -4.97 2.78 1.30
C ASN A 37 -6.46 2.56 1.64
N HIS A 38 -7.16 1.74 0.85
CA HIS A 38 -8.54 1.39 1.17
C HIS A 38 -8.65 0.66 2.51
N LEU A 39 -7.79 -0.34 2.76
CA LEU A 39 -7.78 -1.06 4.03
C LEU A 39 -7.44 -0.17 5.23
N ALA A 40 -6.54 0.80 5.06
CA ALA A 40 -6.11 1.67 6.16
C ALA A 40 -7.11 2.81 6.47
N ASN A 41 -7.82 3.35 5.46
CA ASN A 41 -8.59 4.59 5.63
C ASN A 41 -10.06 4.49 5.21
N LEU A 42 -10.38 3.73 4.16
CA LEU A 42 -11.67 3.83 3.47
C LEU A 42 -12.59 2.65 3.71
N CYS A 43 -12.11 1.54 4.29
CA CYS A 43 -12.90 0.33 4.46
C CYS A 43 -13.64 0.36 5.81
N PRO A 44 -14.97 0.57 5.85
CA PRO A 44 -15.73 0.64 7.11
C PRO A 44 -15.96 -0.74 7.74
N LYS A 45 -15.86 -1.81 6.95
CA LYS A 45 -16.08 -3.20 7.40
C LYS A 45 -14.80 -3.92 7.83
N VAL A 46 -13.64 -3.26 7.74
CA VAL A 46 -12.38 -3.87 8.16
C VAL A 46 -12.29 -3.79 9.70
N PRO A 47 -11.83 -4.85 10.38
CA PRO A 47 -11.57 -4.77 11.81
C PRO A 47 -10.51 -3.70 12.12
N LEU A 48 -10.68 -2.97 13.22
CA LEU A 48 -9.77 -1.90 13.63
C LEU A 48 -8.32 -2.39 13.77
N GLU A 49 -8.13 -3.64 14.22
CA GLU A 49 -6.80 -4.26 14.34
C GLU A 49 -6.09 -4.36 12.99
N ILE A 50 -6.83 -4.77 11.95
CA ILE A 50 -6.29 -4.86 10.59
C ILE A 50 -6.01 -3.46 10.05
N ARG A 51 -6.95 -2.53 10.26
CA ARG A 51 -6.79 -1.12 9.86
C ARG A 51 -5.51 -0.51 10.44
N ASP A 52 -5.31 -0.68 11.75
CA ASP A 52 -4.15 -0.15 12.49
C ASP A 52 -2.84 -0.77 12.00
N LEU A 53 -2.83 -2.08 11.69
CA LEU A 53 -1.67 -2.76 11.13
C LEU A 53 -1.26 -2.16 9.78
N PHE A 54 -2.21 -1.95 8.86
CA PHE A 54 -1.91 -1.32 7.57
C PHE A 54 -1.53 0.15 7.72
N LEU A 55 -2.12 0.87 8.66
CA LEU A 55 -1.77 2.27 8.94
C LEU A 55 -0.34 2.38 9.47
N LYS A 56 0.03 1.59 10.49
CA LYS A 56 1.40 1.52 11.04
C LYS A 56 2.42 1.17 9.96
N LYS A 57 2.14 0.14 9.16
CA LYS A 57 3.02 -0.25 8.05
C LYS A 57 3.22 0.89 7.05
N LYS A 58 2.16 1.66 6.72
CA LYS A 58 2.23 2.80 5.81
C LYS A 58 3.06 3.95 6.39
N VAL A 59 2.96 4.19 7.70
CA VAL A 59 3.79 5.16 8.43
C VAL A 59 5.25 4.73 8.39
N GLU A 60 5.55 3.45 8.67
CA GLU A 60 6.92 2.92 8.62
C GLU A 60 7.53 2.99 7.22
N ASP A 61 6.76 2.66 6.17
CA ASP A 61 7.22 2.77 4.78
C ASP A 61 7.53 4.22 4.40
N ASN A 62 6.68 5.17 4.83
CA ASN A 62 6.93 6.60 4.64
C ASN A 62 8.18 7.06 5.39
N LEU A 63 8.37 6.63 6.64
CA LEU A 63 9.55 6.95 7.42
C LEU A 63 10.82 6.41 6.77
N LYS A 64 10.78 5.17 6.24
CA LYS A 64 11.89 4.58 5.48
C LYS A 64 12.17 5.36 4.19
N LYS A 65 11.15 5.73 3.42
CA LYS A 65 11.30 6.57 2.21
C LYS A 65 11.90 7.94 2.53
N LEU A 66 11.46 8.57 3.62
CA LEU A 66 11.99 9.86 4.09
C LEU A 66 13.47 9.73 4.52
N ASN A 67 13.82 8.69 5.26
CA ASN A 67 15.22 8.43 5.66
C ASN A 67 16.13 8.10 4.46
N LYS A 68 15.59 7.44 3.43
CA LYS A 68 16.33 7.20 2.17
C LYS A 68 16.60 8.49 1.40
N LYS A 69 15.68 9.46 1.42
CA LYS A 69 15.90 10.80 0.84
C LYS A 69 17.01 11.57 1.56
N ARG A 70 17.16 11.43 2.88
CA ARG A 70 18.27 12.06 3.62
C ARG A 70 19.64 11.48 3.23
N LYS A 71 19.73 10.16 3.01
CA LYS A 71 20.99 9.51 2.57
C LYS A 71 21.36 9.79 1.10
N LEU A 72 20.42 10.20 0.26
CA LEU A 72 20.73 10.58 -1.13
C LEU A 72 21.24 12.03 -1.23
N ASN A 73 20.76 12.92 -0.35
CA ASN A 73 21.16 14.32 -0.36
C ASN A 73 22.60 14.56 0.13
N GLU A 74 23.13 13.70 1.00
CA GLU A 74 24.54 13.77 1.43
C GLU A 74 25.54 13.38 0.32
N LYS A 75 25.10 12.69 -0.73
CA LYS A 75 25.99 12.29 -1.85
C LYS A 75 26.04 13.30 -3.01
N GLN A 76 25.32 14.42 -2.93
CA GLN A 76 25.30 15.43 -4.02
C GLN A 76 25.99 16.76 -3.69
N SER A 77 26.65 16.89 -2.53
CA SER A 77 27.42 18.10 -2.18
C SER A 77 28.90 17.83 -1.96
N GLN A 78 29.55 17.11 -2.88
CA GLN A 78 31.02 17.12 -3.03
C GLN A 78 31.39 16.89 -4.49
N THR A 79 31.01 17.80 -5.40
CA THR A 79 31.77 18.04 -6.63
C THR A 79 31.46 19.45 -7.14
N LYS A 80 32.22 20.45 -6.69
CA LYS A 80 33.12 21.27 -7.52
C LYS A 80 33.64 22.46 -6.71
#